data_AF-M5RW26-F1
#
_entry.id   AF-M5RW26-F1
#
_cell.length_a   1.000
_cell.length_b   1.000
_cell.length_c   1.000
_cell.angle_alpha   90.00
_cell.angle_beta   90.00
_cell.angle_gamma   90.00
#
_symmetry.space_group_name_H-M   'P 1'
#
loop_
_entity.id
_entity.type
_entity.pdbx_description
1 polymer ?
#
loop_
_entity_poly.entity_id
_entity_poly.type
_entity_poly.pdbx_seq_one_letter_code
_entity_poly.pdbx_strand_id
1 'polypeptide(L)'
;MSSQANQDWIADLNRTDTIVMHSNDATMSVTDDETIRRLPDIYSNAKWEPYWHTLPGNLGDRSIDLLADGERLRHFAYTGVLWENERYDSNRTATLLDADREWIEMLFDQIPTIDRASDDHSTQSNNQAGPKEFNDISSRSADR
;
A
#
# COMPACT_ATOMS: atom_id res chain seq x y z
N MET A 1 -10.06 -27.79 -4.25
CA MET A 1 -10.49 -27.86 -5.68
C MET A 1 -10.02 -26.56 -6.31
N SER A 2 -9.03 -26.62 -7.18
CA SER A 2 -8.58 -25.44 -7.92
C SER A 2 -9.61 -25.07 -8.99
N SER A 3 -10.06 -23.82 -8.97
CA SER A 3 -10.89 -23.24 -10.03
C SER A 3 -10.01 -22.72 -11.17
N GLN A 4 -10.54 -22.68 -12.39
CA GLN A 4 -9.86 -22.04 -13.51
C GLN A 4 -9.79 -20.51 -13.31
N ALA A 5 -8.83 -19.90 -13.99
CA ALA A 5 -8.71 -18.46 -14.15
C ALA A 5 -10.03 -17.86 -14.68
N ASN A 6 -10.44 -16.70 -14.16
CA ASN A 6 -11.68 -16.04 -14.58
C ASN A 6 -11.47 -15.34 -15.93
N GLN A 7 -12.34 -15.64 -16.89
CA GLN A 7 -12.25 -15.12 -18.25
C GLN A 7 -12.46 -13.60 -18.33
N ASP A 8 -13.29 -13.03 -17.45
CA ASP A 8 -13.50 -11.58 -17.39
C ASP A 8 -12.22 -10.88 -16.92
N TRP A 9 -11.50 -11.48 -15.97
CA TRP A 9 -10.20 -10.97 -15.52
C TRP A 9 -9.15 -11.06 -16.62
N ILE A 10 -9.11 -12.17 -17.37
CA ILE A 10 -8.19 -12.32 -18.51
C ILE A 10 -8.47 -11.25 -19.57
N ALA A 11 -9.74 -10.96 -19.86
CA ALA A 11 -10.11 -9.91 -20.81
C ALA A 11 -9.61 -8.52 -20.37
N ASP A 12 -9.73 -8.20 -19.08
CA ASP A 12 -9.25 -6.92 -18.55
C ASP A 12 -7.72 -6.85 -18.44
N LEU A 13 -7.07 -7.95 -18.08
CA LEU A 13 -5.61 -8.08 -18.12
C LEU A 13 -5.06 -7.82 -19.53
N ASN A 14 -5.70 -8.36 -20.55
CA ASN A 14 -5.31 -8.15 -21.95
C ASN A 14 -5.57 -6.72 -22.46
N ARG A 15 -6.45 -5.96 -21.79
CA ARG A 15 -6.73 -4.55 -22.11
C ARG A 15 -5.86 -3.57 -21.34
N THR A 16 -5.16 -4.04 -20.31
CA THR A 16 -4.37 -3.20 -19.43
C THR A 16 -3.24 -2.52 -20.19
N ASP A 17 -3.09 -1.21 -20.01
CA ASP A 17 -1.99 -0.40 -20.58
C ASP A 17 -1.05 0.16 -19.50
N THR A 18 -1.47 0.08 -18.24
CA THR A 18 -0.75 0.63 -17.09
C THR A 18 -0.99 -0.26 -15.88
N ILE A 19 0.08 -0.61 -15.19
CA ILE A 19 0.02 -1.22 -13.86
C ILE A 19 0.40 -0.15 -12.84
N VAL A 20 -0.40 0.00 -11.79
CA VAL A 20 -0.01 0.81 -10.63
C VAL A 20 0.22 -0.13 -9.45
N MET A 21 1.44 -0.15 -8.94
CA MET A 21 1.80 -0.92 -7.77
C MET A 21 1.83 -0.04 -6.55
N HIS A 22 1.27 -0.53 -5.45
CA HIS A 22 1.22 0.15 -4.17
C HIS A 22 1.98 -0.68 -3.15
N SER A 23 2.87 -0.04 -2.38
CA SER A 23 3.41 -0.63 -1.17
C SER A 23 3.40 0.40 -0.05
N ASN A 24 2.58 0.16 0.98
CA ASN A 24 2.30 1.11 2.04
C ASN A 24 1.88 2.47 1.46
N ASP A 25 2.64 3.54 1.75
CA ASP A 25 2.37 4.89 1.28
C ASP A 25 3.08 5.25 -0.04
N ALA A 26 3.76 4.29 -0.67
CA ALA A 26 4.51 4.51 -1.90
C ALA A 26 3.84 3.81 -3.09
N THR A 27 3.97 4.42 -4.26
CA THR A 27 3.42 3.89 -5.51
C THR A 27 4.44 3.94 -6.64
N MET A 28 4.27 3.04 -7.60
CA MET A 28 5.04 3.00 -8.84
C MET A 28 4.09 2.67 -9.99
N SER A 29 4.15 3.46 -11.07
CA SER A 29 3.45 3.16 -12.31
C SER A 29 4.39 2.46 -13.29
N VAL A 30 3.90 1.41 -13.93
CA VAL A 30 4.58 0.67 -14.98
C VAL A 30 3.76 0.74 -16.25
N THR A 31 4.37 1.27 -17.31
CA THR A 31 3.82 1.36 -18.67
C THR A 31 4.65 0.56 -19.67
N ASP A 32 5.55 -0.29 -19.16
CA ASP A 32 6.39 -1.15 -20.00
C ASP A 32 5.56 -2.33 -20.52
N ASP A 33 5.49 -2.44 -21.84
CA ASP A 33 4.68 -3.43 -22.56
C ASP A 33 5.03 -4.88 -22.19
N GLU A 34 6.31 -5.20 -22.00
CA GLU A 34 6.76 -6.54 -21.65
C GLU A 34 6.31 -6.91 -20.24
N THR A 35 6.51 -5.99 -19.29
CA THR A 35 6.08 -6.13 -17.90
C THR A 35 4.56 -6.29 -17.80
N ILE A 36 3.80 -5.48 -18.55
CA ILE A 36 2.34 -5.54 -18.55
C ILE A 36 1.85 -6.88 -19.11
N ARG A 37 2.39 -7.32 -20.25
CA ARG A 37 1.95 -8.57 -20.90
C ARG A 37 2.33 -9.83 -20.12
N ARG A 38 3.26 -9.75 -19.16
CA ARG A 38 3.62 -10.87 -18.30
C ARG A 38 2.54 -11.20 -17.25
N LEU A 39 1.77 -10.22 -16.78
CA LEU A 39 0.70 -10.48 -15.79
C LEU A 39 -0.42 -11.42 -16.29
N PRO A 40 -0.96 -11.27 -17.52
CA PRO A 40 -1.91 -12.23 -18.09
C PRO A 40 -1.42 -13.68 -18.06
N ASP A 41 -0.14 -13.91 -18.37
CA ASP A 41 0.46 -15.25 -18.36
C ASP A 41 0.55 -15.81 -16.95
N ILE A 42 0.99 -15.00 -15.97
CA ILE A 42 1.03 -15.39 -14.56
C ILE A 42 -0.38 -15.75 -14.08
N TYR A 43 -1.36 -14.87 -14.34
CA TYR A 43 -2.74 -15.05 -13.91
C TYR A 43 -3.35 -16.34 -14.49
N SER A 44 -3.12 -16.60 -15.78
CA SER A 44 -3.67 -17.75 -16.49
C SER A 44 -3.07 -19.09 -16.04
N ASN A 45 -1.79 -19.09 -15.65
CA ASN A 45 -1.06 -20.29 -15.23
C ASN A 45 -1.15 -20.55 -13.72
N ALA A 46 -1.59 -19.57 -12.92
CA ALA A 46 -1.70 -19.72 -11.49
C ALA A 46 -2.84 -20.67 -11.08
N LYS A 47 -2.68 -21.31 -9.92
CA LYS A 47 -3.71 -22.20 -9.36
C LYS A 47 -4.62 -21.41 -8.43
N TRP A 48 -5.80 -21.06 -8.94
CA TRP A 48 -6.79 -20.28 -8.21
C TRP A 48 -7.68 -21.13 -7.32
N GLU A 49 -7.84 -20.73 -6.06
CA GLU A 49 -8.70 -21.40 -5.10
C GLU A 49 -9.61 -20.40 -4.37
N PRO A 50 -10.87 -20.76 -4.07
CA PRO A 50 -11.72 -19.95 -3.21
C PRO A 50 -11.08 -19.75 -1.84
N TYR A 51 -11.09 -18.52 -1.35
CA TYR A 51 -10.66 -18.21 0.00
C TYR A 51 -11.87 -18.19 0.94
N TRP A 52 -11.82 -19.02 1.98
CA TRP A 52 -12.94 -19.23 2.91
C TRP A 52 -12.59 -18.90 4.37
N HIS A 53 -11.38 -18.42 4.62
CA HIS A 53 -10.89 -18.08 5.96
C HIS A 53 -10.99 -16.56 6.25
N THR A 54 -10.55 -16.15 7.44
CA THR A 54 -10.40 -14.73 7.81
C THR A 54 -9.30 -14.07 7.00
N LEU A 55 -9.59 -12.92 6.39
CA LEU A 55 -8.61 -12.17 5.59
C LEU A 55 -7.37 -11.80 6.44
N PRO A 56 -6.15 -11.89 5.87
CA PRO A 56 -4.94 -11.47 6.54
C PRO A 56 -4.98 -9.99 6.94
N GLY A 57 -4.43 -9.63 8.10
CA GLY A 57 -4.40 -8.24 8.56
C GLY A 57 -3.52 -7.31 7.70
N ASN A 58 -2.58 -7.87 6.94
CA ASN A 58 -1.72 -7.17 5.99
C ASN A 58 -2.29 -7.15 4.55
N LEU A 59 -3.54 -7.60 4.37
CA LEU A 59 -4.20 -7.54 3.07
C LEU A 59 -4.42 -6.06 2.70
N GLY A 60 -3.65 -5.58 1.72
CA GLY A 60 -3.68 -4.17 1.29
C GLY A 60 -2.34 -3.45 1.46
N ASP A 61 -1.41 -3.98 2.24
CA ASP A 61 -0.06 -3.41 2.39
C ASP A 61 0.67 -3.36 1.04
N ARG A 62 0.39 -4.34 0.18
CA ARG A 62 0.85 -4.41 -1.19
C ARG A 62 -0.32 -4.73 -2.12
N SER A 63 -0.44 -3.97 -3.20
CA SER A 63 -1.49 -4.19 -4.19
C SER A 63 -1.07 -3.78 -5.60
N ILE A 64 -1.84 -4.25 -6.57
CA ILE A 64 -1.63 -4.06 -8.00
C ILE A 64 -2.97 -3.62 -8.60
N ASP A 65 -3.03 -2.38 -9.08
CA ASP A 65 -4.15 -1.86 -9.85
C ASP A 65 -3.85 -2.01 -11.35
N LEU A 66 -4.81 -2.57 -12.09
CA LEU A 66 -4.76 -2.67 -13.55
C LEU A 66 -5.57 -1.51 -14.14
N LEU A 67 -4.97 -0.72 -15.02
CA LEU A 67 -5.61 0.42 -15.67
C LEU A 67 -5.63 0.26 -17.18
N ALA A 68 -6.67 0.83 -17.81
CA ALA A 68 -6.73 1.09 -19.24
C ALA A 68 -7.33 2.48 -19.46
N ASP A 69 -6.68 3.30 -20.29
CA ASP A 69 -7.10 4.68 -20.58
C ASP A 69 -7.30 5.53 -19.30
N GLY A 70 -6.53 5.22 -18.24
CA GLY A 70 -6.62 5.87 -16.93
C GLY A 70 -7.74 5.39 -16.01
N GLU A 71 -8.58 4.45 -16.45
CA GLU A 71 -9.63 3.84 -15.63
C GLU A 71 -9.15 2.53 -15.00
N ARG A 72 -9.42 2.34 -13.70
CA ARG A 72 -9.08 1.08 -13.01
C ARG A 72 -10.04 -0.03 -13.46
N LEU A 73 -9.47 -1.06 -14.07
CA LEU A 73 -10.17 -2.27 -14.49
C LEU A 73 -10.27 -3.28 -13.34
N ARG A 74 -9.15 -3.55 -12.65
CA ARG A 74 -9.04 -4.57 -11.60
C ARG A 74 -8.11 -4.18 -10.47
N HIS A 75 -8.25 -4.85 -9.34
CA HIS A 75 -7.40 -4.71 -8.16
C HIS A 75 -6.99 -6.09 -7.60
N PHE A 76 -5.69 -6.31 -7.49
CA PHE A 76 -5.14 -7.42 -6.73
C PHE A 76 -4.56 -6.94 -5.39
N ALA A 77 -4.82 -7.69 -4.32
CA ALA A 77 -3.97 -7.62 -3.14
C ALA A 77 -2.85 -8.66 -3.24
N TYR A 78 -1.71 -8.37 -2.61
CA TYR A 78 -0.54 -9.24 -2.65
C TYR A 78 0.06 -9.43 -1.26
N THR A 79 0.18 -10.68 -0.84
CA THR A 79 0.76 -11.05 0.48
C THR A 79 1.79 -12.17 0.33
N GLY A 80 2.49 -12.24 -0.80
CA GLY A 80 3.25 -13.42 -1.25
C GLY A 80 2.42 -14.43 -2.04
N VAL A 81 1.10 -14.24 -2.08
CA VAL A 81 0.14 -14.86 -3.00
C VAL A 81 -0.73 -13.76 -3.61
N LEU A 82 -1.28 -14.00 -4.80
CA LEU A 82 -2.20 -13.05 -5.44
C LEU A 82 -3.63 -13.26 -4.95
N TRP A 83 -4.32 -12.15 -4.71
CA TRP A 83 -5.72 -12.12 -4.28
C TRP A 83 -6.55 -11.35 -5.28
N GLU A 84 -7.61 -11.97 -5.80
CA GLU A 84 -8.69 -11.21 -6.43
C GLU A 84 -9.48 -10.52 -5.33
N ASN A 85 -9.37 -9.20 -5.22
CA ASN A 85 -9.96 -8.42 -4.13
C ASN A 85 -10.93 -7.36 -4.66
N GLU A 86 -11.96 -7.82 -5.37
CA GLU A 86 -13.03 -6.93 -5.86
C GLU A 86 -14.36 -7.11 -5.13
N ARG A 87 -14.59 -8.29 -4.54
CA ARG A 87 -15.83 -8.60 -3.83
C ARG A 87 -15.54 -9.47 -2.62
N TYR A 88 -16.02 -9.03 -1.47
CA TYR A 88 -15.77 -9.66 -0.18
C TYR A 88 -16.23 -11.13 -0.10
N ASP A 89 -17.26 -11.50 -0.85
CA ASP A 89 -17.88 -12.83 -0.86
C ASP A 89 -17.30 -13.80 -1.90
N SER A 90 -16.41 -13.34 -2.78
CA SER A 90 -15.85 -14.15 -3.86
C SER A 90 -14.33 -14.06 -3.97
N ASN A 91 -13.65 -13.77 -2.86
CA ASN A 91 -12.19 -13.69 -2.85
C ASN A 91 -11.57 -15.04 -3.24
N ARG A 92 -10.64 -14.99 -4.19
CA ARG A 92 -9.84 -16.14 -4.59
C ARG A 92 -8.38 -15.81 -4.43
N THR A 93 -7.62 -16.82 -4.02
CA THR A 93 -6.16 -16.73 -3.90
C THR A 93 -5.51 -17.60 -4.95
N ALA A 94 -4.36 -17.16 -5.44
CA ALA A 94 -3.54 -17.95 -6.34
C ALA A 94 -2.19 -18.27 -5.73
N THR A 95 -1.85 -19.56 -5.69
CA THR A 95 -0.46 -19.97 -5.49
C THR A 95 0.27 -19.81 -6.82
N LEU A 96 1.37 -19.05 -6.80
CA LEU A 96 2.21 -18.77 -7.95
C LEU A 96 3.36 -19.77 -8.04
N LEU A 97 3.94 -19.91 -9.23
CA LEU A 97 5.26 -20.53 -9.37
C LEU A 97 6.31 -19.63 -8.69
N ASP A 98 7.39 -20.21 -8.17
CA ASP A 98 8.43 -19.44 -7.48
C ASP A 98 9.01 -18.32 -8.34
N ALA A 99 9.28 -18.59 -9.62
CA ALA A 99 9.80 -17.59 -10.55
C ALA A 99 8.82 -16.42 -10.79
N ASP A 100 7.51 -16.68 -10.77
CA ASP A 100 6.49 -15.64 -10.93
C ASP A 100 6.35 -14.83 -9.65
N ARG A 101 6.38 -15.51 -8.50
CA ARG A 101 6.38 -14.86 -7.19
C ARG A 101 7.59 -13.93 -7.04
N GLU A 102 8.79 -14.44 -7.30
CA GLU A 102 10.04 -13.66 -7.24
C GLU A 102 10.00 -12.46 -8.18
N TRP A 103 9.48 -12.62 -9.38
CA TRP A 103 9.33 -11.50 -10.32
C TRP A 103 8.38 -10.41 -9.79
N ILE A 104 7.23 -10.78 -9.20
CA ILE A 104 6.32 -9.81 -8.58
C ILE A 104 7.00 -9.11 -7.40
N GLU A 105 7.71 -9.85 -6.54
CA GLU A 105 8.47 -9.28 -5.42
C GLU A 105 9.52 -8.28 -5.92
N MET A 106 10.26 -8.60 -6.98
CA MET A 106 11.23 -7.69 -7.61
C MET A 106 10.59 -6.40 -8.13
N LEU A 107 9.32 -6.41 -8.53
CA LEU A 107 8.61 -5.19 -8.90
C LEU A 107 8.25 -4.35 -7.66
N PHE A 108 7.82 -4.99 -6.57
CA PHE A 108 7.57 -4.27 -5.31
C PHE A 108 8.85 -3.68 -4.71
N ASP A 109 10.00 -4.35 -4.85
CA ASP A 109 11.30 -3.86 -4.36
C ASP A 109 11.80 -2.62 -5.12
N GLN A 110 11.26 -2.34 -6.31
CA GLN A 110 11.56 -1.11 -7.07
C GLN A 110 10.77 0.11 -6.58
N ILE A 111 9.73 -0.09 -5.77
CA ILE A 111 8.94 1.00 -5.21
C ILE A 111 9.80 1.74 -4.19
N PRO A 112 10.01 3.06 -4.33
CA PRO A 112 10.84 3.81 -3.40
C PRO A 112 10.25 3.74 -1.99
N THR A 113 11.03 3.24 -1.04
CA THR A 113 10.65 3.31 0.37
C THR A 113 10.72 4.76 0.83
N ILE A 114 9.58 5.31 1.24
CA ILE A 114 9.57 6.57 1.98
C ILE A 114 10.12 6.23 3.37
N ASP A 115 11.43 6.39 3.54
CA ASP A 115 12.04 6.35 4.87
C ASP A 115 11.42 7.47 5.70
N ARG A 116 10.51 7.13 6.61
CA ARG A 116 10.03 8.03 7.67
C ARG A 116 11.13 8.31 8.72
N ALA A 117 12.39 8.29 8.34
CA ALA A 117 13.49 8.72 9.19
C ALA A 117 13.63 10.25 9.05
N SER A 118 12.84 11.00 9.82
CA SER A 118 13.14 12.34 10.40
C SER A 118 11.89 13.04 10.94
N ASP A 119 11.16 12.40 11.88
CA ASP A 119 10.50 13.18 12.93
C ASP A 119 11.37 13.05 14.19
N ASP A 120 12.57 13.62 14.09
CA ASP A 120 13.47 13.73 15.23
C ASP A 120 12.93 14.78 16.20
N HIS A 121 12.90 14.41 17.47
CA HIS A 121 12.29 15.10 18.58
C HIS A 121 12.75 16.57 18.70
N SER A 122 11.94 17.52 18.23
CA SER A 122 11.99 18.90 18.75
C SER A 122 11.09 19.04 19.99
N THR A 123 11.40 18.27 21.04
CA THR A 123 10.97 18.60 22.40
C THR A 123 11.84 19.75 22.87
N GLN A 124 11.49 20.99 22.49
CA GLN A 124 12.07 22.16 23.13
C GLN A 124 11.48 22.27 24.54
N SER A 125 12.17 21.59 25.46
CA SER A 125 12.07 21.73 26.90
C SER A 125 12.34 23.19 27.27
N ASN A 126 11.30 24.01 27.31
CA ASN A 126 11.37 25.35 27.91
C ASN A 126 11.21 25.20 29.43
N ASN A 127 12.29 24.78 30.09
CA ASN A 127 12.44 24.91 31.52
C ASN A 127 13.90 25.23 31.85
N GLN A 128 14.22 26.51 31.89
CA GLN A 128 15.36 27.00 32.65
C GLN A 128 14.85 28.05 33.63
N ALA A 129 14.78 27.63 34.89
CA ALA A 129 14.37 28.42 36.03
C ALA A 129 15.43 29.49 36.39
N GLY A 130 14.96 30.68 36.75
CA GLY A 130 15.71 31.71 37.48
C GLY A 130 14.71 32.63 38.21
N PRO A 131 14.96 33.05 39.47
CA PRO A 131 13.90 33.30 40.45
C PRO A 131 13.49 34.76 40.64
N LYS A 132 12.24 34.93 41.13
CA LYS A 132 11.66 35.98 42.00
C LYS A 132 12.20 37.41 41.89
N GLU A 133 11.33 38.34 41.49
CA GLU A 133 11.16 39.61 42.23
C GLU A 133 9.67 39.97 42.36
N PHE A 134 9.26 40.11 43.63
CA PHE A 134 8.01 40.71 44.07
C PHE A 134 8.12 42.22 43.84
N ASN A 135 7.18 42.82 43.11
CA ASN A 135 6.91 44.25 43.25
C ASN A 135 5.59 44.41 44.01
N ASP A 136 5.74 44.42 45.34
CA ASP A 136 4.76 44.95 46.27
C ASP A 136 5.27 46.32 46.73
N ILE A 137 4.69 47.40 46.20
CA ILE A 137 4.77 48.71 46.84
C ILE A 137 3.35 49.29 46.83
N SER A 138 2.58 48.91 47.84
CA SER A 138 1.60 49.81 48.43
C SER A 138 2.34 50.90 49.19
N SER A 139 2.08 52.17 48.85
CA SER A 139 2.26 53.28 49.79
C SER A 139 0.97 54.09 49.82
N ARG A 140 0.41 54.13 51.04
CA ARG A 140 -0.80 54.84 51.46
C ARG A 140 -0.58 56.35 51.45
N SER A 141 -1.68 57.03 51.15
CA SER A 141 -2.20 58.34 51.57
C SER A 141 -1.44 59.17 52.63
N ALA A 142 -1.39 60.49 52.41
CA ALA A 142 -1.63 61.51 53.44
C ALA A 142 -1.98 62.88 52.82
N ASP A 143 -2.94 63.55 53.43
CA ASP A 143 -3.51 64.88 53.16
C ASP A 143 -2.51 66.05 53.06
N ARG A 144 -2.86 67.04 52.23
CA ARG A 144 -2.96 68.47 52.61
C ARG A 144 -3.63 69.30 51.51
#